data_AF-A0A3N4J2K8-F1
#
_entry.id   AF-A0A3N4J2K8-F1
#
_cell.length_a   1.000
_cell.length_b   1.000
_cell.length_c   1.000
_cell.angle_alpha   90.00
_cell.angle_beta   90.00
_cell.angle_gamma   90.00
#
_symmetry.space_group_name_H-M   'P 1'
#
loop_
_entity.id
_entity.type
_entity.pdbx_description
1 polymer ?
#
loop_
_entity_poly.entity_id
_entity_poly.type
_entity_poly.pdbx_seq_one_letter_code
_entity_poly.pdbx_strand_id
1 'polypeptide(L)'
;METLKLRSQELKTRGPKLAVPAKAEFRGTVKIHGTNATLVFRDCDNLADVTIQSRNKVLVVGLANGDNHGTAEFLAGVPLERLAQLVFGEKKAKFKTMVIAGEFAGKGVMKGVGISQLERFFMVFNICIDDLWQDMGRHPGVALPQYRVFNIMQYKTFRVTINLYTDTTAVEHQMMTYTQDIGHECPVAKALGGSGPGEGIVWTMLVPIRHHNRRILGFKTKDERFLGTAYAPRIPPQTPVANTMIAEESNTPVDDFVNYAVGERRLEQGVEYMMEMGIPLKMENVNRFNRWVINDTLKEESEQMKDLKVHPTFICVKIGNLAGVWFDKYLKSLQAGGKQSQM
;
A
#
# COMPACT_ATOMS: atom_id res chain seq x y z
N MET A 1 -5.06 -3.42 -34.32
CA MET A 1 -4.42 -2.08 -34.34
C MET A 1 -5.38 -0.96 -33.90
N GLU A 2 -6.69 -1.11 -34.03
CA GLU A 2 -7.69 -0.10 -33.59
C GLU A 2 -8.00 -0.10 -32.09
N THR A 3 -7.96 -1.25 -31.43
CA THR A 3 -8.20 -1.38 -29.96
C THR A 3 -7.10 -0.77 -29.09
N LEU A 4 -5.89 -0.55 -29.63
CA LEU A 4 -4.78 0.12 -28.94
C LEU A 4 -4.85 1.67 -29.05
N LYS A 5 -5.57 2.21 -30.03
CA LYS A 5 -5.75 3.67 -30.19
C LYS A 5 -6.76 4.24 -29.18
N LEU A 6 -7.77 3.47 -28.79
CA LEU A 6 -8.79 3.90 -27.82
C LEU A 6 -8.22 4.16 -26.41
N ARG A 7 -7.29 3.32 -25.93
CA ARG A 7 -6.63 3.55 -24.62
C ARG A 7 -5.68 4.75 -24.62
N SER A 8 -5.08 5.08 -25.77
CA SER A 8 -4.23 6.28 -25.88
C SER A 8 -5.03 7.58 -25.94
N GLN A 9 -6.27 7.57 -26.43
CA GLN A 9 -7.12 8.76 -26.43
C GLN A 9 -7.76 9.01 -25.06
N GLU A 10 -8.17 7.97 -24.33
CA GLU A 10 -8.66 8.13 -22.95
C GLU A 10 -7.57 8.63 -21.99
N LEU A 11 -6.32 8.17 -22.16
CA LEU A 11 -5.14 8.68 -21.43
C LEU A 11 -4.69 10.08 -21.86
N LYS A 12 -5.20 10.60 -22.99
CA LYS A 12 -4.94 11.96 -23.49
C LYS A 12 -6.02 12.96 -23.09
N THR A 13 -6.99 12.59 -22.25
CA THR A 13 -7.71 13.59 -21.46
C THR A 13 -6.75 14.11 -20.38
N ARG A 14 -5.86 15.03 -20.78
CA ARG A 14 -5.15 15.86 -19.83
C ARG A 14 -6.23 16.64 -19.08
N GLY A 15 -6.64 16.11 -17.92
CA GLY A 15 -7.31 16.90 -16.91
C GLY A 15 -6.50 18.19 -16.68
N PRO A 16 -7.13 19.25 -16.15
CA PRO A 16 -6.45 20.53 -15.98
C PRO A 16 -5.07 20.29 -15.36
N LYS A 17 -4.02 20.80 -16.02
CA LYS A 17 -2.64 20.70 -15.51
C LYS A 17 -2.68 21.19 -14.07
N LEU A 18 -2.36 20.31 -13.14
CA LEU A 18 -2.33 20.67 -11.74
C LEU A 18 -1.29 21.77 -11.58
N ALA A 19 -1.68 22.92 -11.03
CA ALA A 19 -0.75 24.00 -10.73
C ALA A 19 0.03 23.59 -9.47
N VAL A 20 1.11 22.85 -9.66
CA VAL A 20 1.97 22.39 -8.56
C VAL A 20 2.81 23.59 -8.10
N PRO A 21 2.94 23.85 -6.78
CA PRO A 21 3.68 25.01 -6.32
C PRO A 21 5.18 24.79 -6.53
N ALA A 22 5.95 25.88 -6.66
CA ALA A 22 7.40 25.81 -6.81
C ALA A 22 8.07 25.07 -5.64
N LYS A 23 7.59 25.35 -4.43
CA LYS A 23 7.98 24.66 -3.21
C LYS A 23 6.74 24.08 -2.56
N ALA A 24 6.80 22.81 -2.20
CA ALA A 24 5.74 22.10 -1.51
C ALA A 24 6.26 21.57 -0.18
N GLU A 25 5.53 21.82 0.89
CA GLU A 25 5.76 21.13 2.15
C GLU A 25 5.12 19.75 2.10
N PHE A 26 5.80 18.74 2.63
CA PHE A 26 5.28 17.40 2.81
C PHE A 26 5.37 17.02 4.27
N ARG A 27 4.30 16.39 4.79
CA ARG A 27 4.31 15.72 6.08
C ARG A 27 4.48 14.23 5.88
N GLY A 28 5.48 13.67 6.55
CA GLY A 28 5.68 12.24 6.65
C GLY A 28 4.97 11.67 7.87
N THR A 29 4.23 10.59 7.71
CA THR A 29 3.68 9.77 8.81
C THR A 29 4.17 8.33 8.65
N VAL A 30 4.35 7.61 9.74
CA VAL A 30 4.77 6.20 9.68
C VAL A 30 3.79 5.41 8.81
N LYS A 31 4.33 4.65 7.86
CA LYS A 31 3.55 3.70 7.08
C LYS A 31 3.34 2.45 7.94
N ILE A 32 2.11 2.26 8.43
CA ILE A 32 1.73 1.05 9.15
C ILE A 32 1.68 -0.12 8.18
N HIS A 33 2.27 -1.24 8.58
CA HIS A 33 2.23 -2.48 7.81
C HIS A 33 1.06 -3.35 8.25
N GLY A 34 -0.10 -3.13 7.67
CA GLY A 34 -1.31 -3.86 7.99
C GLY A 34 -2.13 -4.15 6.74
N THR A 35 -3.44 -4.15 6.93
CA THR A 35 -4.40 -4.17 5.84
C THR A 35 -5.28 -2.92 5.90
N ASN A 36 -5.64 -2.38 4.74
CA ASN A 36 -6.46 -1.18 4.71
C ASN A 36 -7.86 -1.47 5.22
N ALA A 37 -8.39 -0.57 6.04
CA ALA A 37 -9.79 -0.56 6.39
C ALA A 37 -10.33 0.86 6.39
N THR A 38 -11.53 1.02 5.86
CA THR A 38 -12.15 2.32 5.63
C THR A 38 -13.58 2.28 6.12
N LEU A 39 -13.96 3.29 6.89
CA LEU A 39 -15.31 3.52 7.37
C LEU A 39 -15.98 4.54 6.45
N VAL A 40 -17.17 4.23 5.96
CA VAL A 40 -17.95 5.10 5.06
C VAL A 40 -19.29 5.40 5.69
N PHE A 41 -19.51 6.68 6.00
CA PHE A 41 -20.77 7.23 6.50
C PHE A 41 -21.45 7.99 5.36
N ARG A 42 -22.73 7.73 5.11
CA ARG A 42 -23.51 8.35 4.01
C ARG A 42 -24.65 9.25 4.47
N ASP A 43 -24.82 9.38 5.78
CA ASP A 43 -25.84 10.21 6.39
C ASP A 43 -25.30 10.77 7.70
N CYS A 44 -25.29 12.11 7.84
CA CYS A 44 -24.85 12.76 9.06
C CYS A 44 -25.86 12.66 10.21
N ASP A 45 -27.13 12.38 9.91
CA ASP A 45 -28.18 12.18 10.93
C ASP A 45 -28.28 10.71 11.37
N ASN A 46 -27.64 9.77 10.66
CA ASN A 46 -27.56 8.35 11.01
C ASN A 46 -26.13 7.81 10.95
N LEU A 47 -25.32 8.18 11.95
CA LEU A 47 -23.93 7.71 12.07
C LEU A 47 -23.79 6.21 12.39
N ALA A 48 -24.88 5.53 12.76
CA ALA A 48 -24.88 4.09 13.00
C ALA A 48 -24.86 3.29 11.69
N ASP A 49 -25.32 3.87 10.57
CA ASP A 49 -25.24 3.25 9.24
C ASP A 49 -23.86 3.47 8.61
N VAL A 50 -22.89 2.76 9.14
CA VAL A 50 -21.50 2.77 8.68
C VAL A 50 -21.19 1.53 7.85
N THR A 51 -20.66 1.73 6.65
CA THR A 51 -20.08 0.64 5.86
C THR A 51 -18.60 0.52 6.15
N ILE A 52 -18.15 -0.69 6.46
CA ILE A 52 -16.73 -1.03 6.58
C ILE A 52 -16.28 -1.64 5.26
N GLN A 53 -15.16 -1.18 4.71
CA GLN A 53 -14.57 -1.74 3.51
C GLN A 53 -13.06 -1.92 3.66
N SER A 54 -12.54 -2.96 3.02
CA SER A 54 -11.12 -3.13 2.76
C SER A 54 -10.69 -2.27 1.56
N ARG A 55 -9.49 -2.51 1.03
CA ARG A 55 -9.05 -1.84 -0.20
C ARG A 55 -9.91 -2.27 -1.40
N ASN A 56 -10.30 -3.54 -1.46
CA ASN A 56 -10.87 -4.13 -2.67
C ASN A 56 -12.34 -4.55 -2.56
N LYS A 57 -12.90 -4.64 -1.34
CA LYS A 57 -14.29 -5.05 -1.12
C LYS A 57 -14.91 -4.44 0.13
N VAL A 58 -16.24 -4.33 0.14
CA VAL A 58 -17.03 -4.11 1.36
C VAL A 58 -16.90 -5.33 2.27
N LEU A 59 -16.74 -5.10 3.57
CA LEU A 59 -16.65 -6.14 4.58
C LEU A 59 -18.00 -6.36 5.26
N VAL A 60 -18.33 -7.62 5.52
CA VAL A 60 -19.61 -8.02 6.13
C VAL A 60 -19.32 -9.02 7.25
N VAL A 61 -19.73 -8.67 8.46
CA VAL A 61 -19.60 -9.52 9.65
C VAL A 61 -20.49 -10.76 9.49
N GLY A 62 -19.98 -11.94 9.87
CA GLY A 62 -20.75 -13.19 9.88
C GLY A 62 -20.91 -13.88 8.51
N LEU A 63 -20.44 -13.29 7.41
CA LEU A 63 -20.42 -13.94 6.11
C LEU A 63 -19.08 -14.68 5.91
N ALA A 64 -19.12 -15.92 5.41
CA ALA A 64 -17.91 -16.64 5.02
C ALA A 64 -17.14 -15.84 3.94
N ASN A 65 -15.86 -15.55 4.18
CA ASN A 65 -15.03 -14.63 3.38
C ASN A 65 -15.53 -13.18 3.32
N GLY A 66 -16.45 -12.77 4.19
CA GLY A 66 -16.93 -11.39 4.31
C GLY A 66 -15.98 -10.48 5.07
N ASP A 67 -15.12 -11.04 5.92
CA ASP A 67 -14.10 -10.30 6.67
C ASP A 67 -12.73 -10.33 5.94
N ASN A 68 -11.78 -9.58 6.47
CA ASN A 68 -10.38 -9.48 6.08
C ASN A 68 -9.56 -9.39 7.37
N HIS A 69 -8.89 -10.48 7.77
CA HIS A 69 -8.13 -10.59 9.04
C HIS A 69 -8.92 -10.30 10.34
N GLY A 70 -10.25 -10.43 10.34
CA GLY A 70 -11.09 -10.12 11.52
C GLY A 70 -11.27 -8.61 11.75
N THR A 71 -11.10 -7.81 10.70
CA THR A 71 -11.22 -6.35 10.76
C THR A 71 -12.66 -5.92 11.02
N ALA A 72 -13.64 -6.53 10.33
CA ALA A 72 -15.04 -6.19 10.48
C ALA A 72 -15.54 -6.58 11.87
N GLU A 73 -15.17 -7.77 12.34
CA GLU A 73 -15.46 -8.22 13.71
C GLU A 73 -14.87 -7.28 14.77
N PHE A 74 -13.60 -6.88 14.63
CA PHE A 74 -12.97 -5.94 15.54
C PHE A 74 -13.70 -4.59 15.58
N LEU A 75 -13.99 -4.02 14.41
CA LEU A 75 -14.61 -2.69 14.29
C LEU A 75 -16.08 -2.69 14.72
N ALA A 76 -16.78 -3.82 14.67
CA ALA A 76 -18.14 -3.96 15.20
C ALA A 76 -18.21 -3.75 16.72
N GLY A 77 -17.11 -3.99 17.45
CA GLY A 77 -17.00 -3.71 18.89
C GLY A 77 -16.61 -2.27 19.24
N VAL A 78 -16.41 -1.40 18.25
CA VAL A 78 -16.00 0.00 18.43
C VAL A 78 -17.21 0.93 18.27
N PRO A 79 -17.40 1.96 19.11
CA PRO A 79 -18.44 2.97 18.91
C PRO A 79 -18.04 3.92 17.76
N LEU A 80 -18.26 3.47 16.51
CA LEU A 80 -17.84 4.17 15.29
C LEU A 80 -18.56 5.50 15.09
N GLU A 81 -19.78 5.65 15.59
CA GLU A 81 -20.54 6.90 15.64
C GLU A 81 -19.84 7.95 16.52
N ARG A 82 -19.25 7.52 17.64
CA ARG A 82 -18.43 8.41 18.48
C ARG A 82 -17.15 8.81 17.76
N LEU A 83 -16.50 7.88 17.07
CA LEU A 83 -15.30 8.18 16.27
C LEU A 83 -15.62 9.19 15.16
N ALA A 84 -16.75 9.03 14.48
CA ALA A 84 -17.26 9.97 13.48
C ALA A 84 -17.51 11.36 14.08
N GLN A 85 -18.15 11.46 15.24
CA GLN A 85 -18.41 12.73 15.91
C GLN A 85 -17.12 13.47 16.30
N LEU A 86 -16.05 12.75 16.66
CA LEU A 86 -14.74 13.35 16.98
C LEU A 86 -14.13 14.14 15.80
N VAL A 87 -14.53 13.86 14.56
CA VAL A 87 -14.09 14.63 13.38
C VAL A 87 -14.56 16.09 13.47
N PHE A 88 -15.72 16.34 14.08
CA PHE A 88 -16.36 17.66 14.21
C PHE A 88 -16.14 18.31 15.58
N GLY A 89 -15.60 17.58 16.55
CA GLY A 89 -15.46 18.03 17.93
C GLY A 89 -16.83 18.29 18.57
N GLU A 90 -17.00 19.47 19.16
CA GLU A 90 -18.26 19.90 19.79
C GLU A 90 -19.33 20.35 18.78
N LYS A 91 -18.97 20.52 17.50
CA LYS A 91 -19.91 20.98 16.47
C LYS A 91 -20.80 19.82 16.05
N LYS A 92 -22.06 20.14 15.71
CA LYS A 92 -22.96 19.17 15.07
C LYS A 92 -22.33 18.70 13.75
N ALA A 93 -22.28 17.38 13.56
CA ALA A 93 -21.85 16.78 12.31
C ALA A 93 -22.74 17.28 11.15
N LYS A 94 -22.11 17.66 10.03
CA LYS A 94 -22.82 18.10 8.83
C LYS A 94 -22.02 17.70 7.60
N PHE A 95 -22.50 16.70 6.88
CA PHE A 95 -21.88 16.17 5.66
C PHE A 95 -22.91 15.32 4.89
N LYS A 96 -22.66 15.09 3.61
CA LYS A 96 -23.36 14.07 2.81
C LYS A 96 -22.64 12.73 2.87
N THR A 97 -21.32 12.74 2.71
CA THR A 97 -20.49 11.54 2.82
C THR A 97 -19.24 11.85 3.63
N MET A 98 -18.90 10.94 4.54
CA MET A 98 -17.64 10.99 5.27
C MET A 98 -16.91 9.65 5.18
N VAL A 99 -15.60 9.72 4.97
CA VAL A 99 -14.70 8.58 4.91
C VAL A 99 -13.64 8.73 5.98
N ILE A 100 -13.51 7.74 6.86
CA ILE A 100 -12.38 7.61 7.79
C ILE A 100 -11.56 6.42 7.33
N ALA A 101 -10.41 6.70 6.72
CA ALA A 101 -9.47 5.68 6.25
C ALA A 101 -8.42 5.40 7.31
N GLY A 102 -8.12 4.11 7.50
CA GLY A 102 -7.11 3.66 8.42
C GLY A 102 -6.48 2.33 8.01
N GLU A 103 -5.53 1.90 8.83
CA GLU A 103 -4.84 0.63 8.69
C GLU A 103 -5.21 -0.25 9.89
N PHE A 104 -5.76 -1.43 9.63
CA PHE A 104 -5.92 -2.46 10.64
C PHE A 104 -4.63 -3.29 10.73
N ALA A 105 -4.08 -3.42 11.93
CA ALA A 105 -2.78 -4.06 12.12
C ALA A 105 -2.63 -4.69 13.51
N GLY A 106 -1.54 -5.43 13.71
CA GLY A 106 -1.24 -6.15 14.95
C GLY A 106 -1.07 -7.65 14.73
N LYS A 107 -1.09 -8.41 15.83
CA LYS A 107 -0.94 -9.87 15.84
C LYS A 107 -1.87 -10.56 14.85
N GLY A 108 -1.27 -11.35 13.96
CA GLY A 108 -1.98 -12.17 12.99
C GLY A 108 -2.52 -11.42 11.77
N VAL A 109 -2.21 -10.13 11.60
CA VAL A 109 -2.56 -9.37 10.40
C VAL A 109 -1.44 -9.47 9.36
N MET A 110 -0.27 -8.89 9.67
CA MET A 110 0.95 -8.97 8.86
C MET A 110 2.13 -9.40 9.74
N LYS A 111 3.22 -9.87 9.11
CA LYS A 111 4.43 -10.35 9.81
C LYS A 111 5.63 -9.43 9.53
N GLY A 112 6.73 -9.62 10.27
CA GLY A 112 8.03 -9.01 9.96
C GLY A 112 8.21 -7.55 10.37
N VAL A 113 7.35 -7.01 11.25
CA VAL A 113 7.37 -5.61 11.69
C VAL A 113 7.13 -5.49 13.19
N GLY A 114 7.62 -4.44 13.85
CA GLY A 114 7.45 -4.27 15.30
C GLY A 114 5.98 -4.22 15.74
N ILE A 115 5.11 -3.66 14.91
CA ILE A 115 3.67 -3.59 15.19
C ILE A 115 2.98 -4.97 15.14
N SER A 116 3.56 -6.01 14.52
CA SER A 116 2.97 -7.36 14.52
C SER A 116 3.04 -8.05 15.89
N GLN A 117 3.80 -7.49 16.84
CA GLN A 117 3.88 -7.96 18.22
C GLN A 117 2.79 -7.36 19.13
N LEU A 118 2.08 -6.34 18.64
CA LEU A 118 1.02 -5.66 19.39
C LEU A 118 -0.33 -6.36 19.22
N GLU A 119 -1.19 -6.24 20.23
CA GLU A 119 -2.61 -6.58 20.07
C GLU A 119 -3.24 -5.82 18.90
N ARG A 120 -4.23 -6.42 18.25
CA ARG A 120 -4.87 -5.83 17.05
C ARG A 120 -5.39 -4.42 17.34
N PHE A 121 -5.21 -3.52 16.39
CA PHE A 121 -5.60 -2.11 16.49
C PHE A 121 -5.96 -1.54 15.12
N PHE A 122 -6.68 -0.42 15.13
CA PHE A 122 -6.99 0.37 13.95
C PHE A 122 -6.31 1.74 14.03
N MET A 123 -5.54 2.10 13.01
CA MET A 123 -4.83 3.38 12.94
C MET A 123 -5.46 4.28 11.88
N VAL A 124 -6.18 5.31 12.31
CA VAL A 124 -6.72 6.35 11.43
C VAL A 124 -5.56 7.12 10.78
N PHE A 125 -5.56 7.24 9.46
CA PHE A 125 -4.52 7.96 8.72
C PHE A 125 -5.03 9.00 7.73
N ASN A 126 -6.31 8.97 7.32
CA ASN A 126 -6.89 9.99 6.45
C ASN A 126 -8.39 10.16 6.70
N ILE A 127 -8.90 11.36 6.47
CA ILE A 127 -10.32 11.69 6.57
C ILE A 127 -10.74 12.45 5.30
N CYS A 128 -11.88 12.10 4.72
CA CYS A 128 -12.52 12.81 3.62
C CYS A 128 -13.96 13.17 4.00
N ILE A 129 -14.39 14.39 3.70
CA ILE A 129 -15.75 14.88 3.95
C ILE A 129 -16.23 15.53 2.65
N ASP A 130 -17.33 15.05 2.09
CA ASP A 130 -17.94 15.57 0.85
C ASP A 130 -16.92 15.72 -0.30
N ASP A 131 -16.14 14.66 -0.54
CA ASP A 131 -15.05 14.61 -1.50
C ASP A 131 -13.88 15.58 -1.24
N LEU A 132 -13.79 16.12 -0.02
CA LEU A 132 -12.68 16.97 0.43
C LEU A 132 -11.85 16.24 1.48
N TRP A 133 -10.63 15.87 1.11
CA TRP A 133 -9.63 15.36 2.02
C TRP A 133 -9.22 16.43 3.03
N GLN A 134 -9.16 16.03 4.29
CA GLN A 134 -8.86 16.92 5.41
C GLN A 134 -7.36 16.94 5.72
N ASP A 135 -6.87 18.06 6.23
CA ASP A 135 -5.53 18.10 6.83
C ASP A 135 -5.55 17.33 8.15
N MET A 136 -4.97 16.13 8.14
CA MET A 136 -4.90 15.26 9.32
C MET A 136 -4.25 15.93 10.54
N GLY A 137 -3.39 16.94 10.35
CA GLY A 137 -2.81 17.72 11.45
C GLY A 137 -3.85 18.47 12.30
N ARG A 138 -5.07 18.64 11.80
CA ARG A 138 -6.21 19.22 12.52
C ARG A 138 -7.08 18.20 13.23
N HIS A 139 -6.83 16.91 13.00
CA HIS A 139 -7.64 15.81 13.52
C HIS A 139 -6.86 14.79 14.37
N PRO A 140 -5.86 15.18 15.21
CA PRO A 140 -5.15 14.20 16.03
C PRO A 140 -6.03 13.55 17.11
N GLY A 141 -7.15 14.19 17.46
CA GLY A 141 -8.12 13.71 18.44
C GLY A 141 -9.12 12.68 17.92
N VAL A 142 -9.12 12.38 16.61
CA VAL A 142 -9.98 11.34 16.03
C VAL A 142 -9.38 9.97 16.33
N ALA A 143 -9.57 9.53 17.57
CA ALA A 143 -9.05 8.30 18.15
C ALA A 143 -9.96 7.83 19.29
N LEU A 144 -9.97 6.52 19.56
CA LEU A 144 -10.61 5.91 20.71
C LEU A 144 -9.64 4.89 21.34
N PRO A 145 -8.60 5.35 22.08
CA PRO A 145 -7.52 4.47 22.56
C PRO A 145 -7.99 3.30 23.43
N GLN A 146 -9.07 3.48 24.19
CA GLN A 146 -9.69 2.43 25.01
C GLN A 146 -10.30 1.28 24.18
N TYR A 147 -10.56 1.51 22.90
CA TYR A 147 -10.98 0.51 21.91
C TYR A 147 -9.84 0.15 20.94
N ARG A 148 -8.59 0.51 21.25
CA ARG A 148 -7.42 0.35 20.37
C ARG A 148 -7.62 0.96 18.98
N VAL A 149 -8.33 2.09 18.91
CA VAL A 149 -8.36 2.96 17.73
C VAL A 149 -7.45 4.15 17.98
N PHE A 150 -6.39 4.26 17.21
CA PHE A 150 -5.39 5.29 17.32
C PHE A 150 -5.40 6.21 16.10
N ASN A 151 -4.76 7.36 16.21
CA ASN A 151 -4.57 8.28 15.10
C ASN A 151 -3.10 8.44 14.79
N ILE A 152 -2.71 8.32 13.52
CA ILE A 152 -1.30 8.36 13.12
C ILE A 152 -0.62 9.68 13.51
N MET A 153 -1.40 10.76 13.62
CA MET A 153 -0.93 12.08 14.00
C MET A 153 -0.57 12.22 15.48
N GLN A 154 -0.88 11.22 16.32
CA GLN A 154 -0.45 11.16 17.72
C GLN A 154 0.98 10.59 17.89
N TYR A 155 1.61 10.17 16.80
CA TYR A 155 2.93 9.54 16.80
C TYR A 155 3.95 10.39 16.02
N LYS A 156 5.21 9.92 15.95
CA LYS A 156 6.30 10.61 15.24
C LYS A 156 5.88 10.96 13.81
N THR A 157 5.99 12.24 13.49
CA THR A 157 5.80 12.77 12.13
C THR A 157 7.08 13.44 11.65
N PHE A 158 7.19 13.59 10.34
CA PHE A 158 8.33 14.18 9.65
C PHE A 158 7.86 15.34 8.78
N ARG A 159 8.77 16.24 8.42
CA ARG A 159 8.50 17.33 7.48
C ARG A 159 9.70 17.52 6.56
N VAL A 160 9.39 17.74 5.29
CA VAL A 160 10.37 18.15 4.27
C VAL A 160 9.76 19.21 3.38
N THR A 161 10.59 20.06 2.80
CA THR A 161 10.18 20.99 1.75
C THR A 161 10.87 20.57 0.46
N ILE A 162 10.09 20.30 -0.58
CA ILE A 162 10.60 19.91 -1.89
C ILE A 162 10.44 21.09 -2.82
N ASN A 163 11.55 21.53 -3.42
CA ASN A 163 11.53 22.44 -4.57
C ASN A 163 11.39 21.60 -5.83
N LEU A 164 10.25 21.70 -6.50
CA LEU A 164 9.90 20.84 -7.63
C LEU A 164 10.46 21.33 -8.97
N TYR A 165 11.21 22.44 -8.96
CA TYR A 165 11.89 23.00 -10.13
C TYR A 165 13.42 22.86 -10.10
N THR A 166 13.96 22.24 -9.06
CA THR A 166 15.40 22.04 -8.90
C THR A 166 15.71 20.57 -8.64
N ASP A 167 16.99 20.23 -8.61
CA ASP A 167 17.45 18.91 -8.18
C ASP A 167 16.88 18.55 -6.80
N THR A 168 16.42 17.31 -6.67
CA THR A 168 15.77 16.77 -5.46
C THR A 168 16.65 15.79 -4.70
N THR A 169 17.89 15.56 -5.15
CA THR A 169 18.81 14.55 -4.56
C THR A 169 19.01 14.73 -3.05
N ALA A 170 19.23 15.96 -2.59
CA ALA A 170 19.46 16.22 -1.17
C ALA A 170 18.23 15.90 -0.30
N VAL A 171 17.02 16.27 -0.75
CA VAL A 171 15.80 15.99 0.01
C VAL A 171 15.44 14.51 -0.07
N GLU A 172 15.69 13.83 -1.19
CA GLU A 172 15.53 12.39 -1.30
C GLU A 172 16.43 11.65 -0.30
N HIS A 173 17.71 12.02 -0.21
CA HIS A 173 18.64 11.43 0.76
C HIS A 173 18.18 11.64 2.22
N GLN A 174 17.69 12.83 2.55
CA GLN A 174 17.10 13.13 3.85
C GLN A 174 15.88 12.23 4.14
N MET A 175 14.98 12.07 3.17
CA MET A 175 13.79 11.24 3.31
C MET A 175 14.14 9.75 3.46
N MET A 176 15.17 9.29 2.76
CA MET A 176 15.66 7.92 2.90
C MET A 176 16.34 7.68 4.26
N THR A 177 17.06 8.67 4.79
CA THR A 177 17.59 8.62 6.17
C THR A 177 16.45 8.44 7.18
N TYR A 178 15.37 9.22 7.07
CA TYR A 178 14.19 9.05 7.92
C TYR A 178 13.53 7.67 7.76
N THR A 179 13.54 7.14 6.54
CA THR A 179 12.96 5.83 6.24
C THR A 179 13.79 4.70 6.88
N GLN A 180 15.11 4.81 6.85
CA GLN A 180 16.04 3.89 7.52
C GLN A 180 15.84 3.91 9.04
N ASP A 181 15.67 5.09 9.64
CA ASP A 181 15.34 5.20 11.08
C ASP A 181 14.08 4.41 11.44
N ILE A 182 13.03 4.50 10.62
CA ILE A 182 11.80 3.72 10.78
C ILE A 182 12.07 2.22 10.59
N GLY A 183 12.90 1.88 9.61
CA GLY A 183 13.34 0.51 9.33
C GLY A 183 14.12 -0.10 10.50
N HIS A 184 14.88 0.68 11.27
CA HIS A 184 15.56 0.20 12.46
C HIS A 184 14.59 -0.02 13.63
N GLU A 185 13.73 0.96 13.94
CA GLU A 185 12.78 0.86 15.04
C GLU A 185 11.50 1.66 14.74
N CYS A 186 10.36 0.97 14.70
CA CYS A 186 9.07 1.59 14.45
C CYS A 186 8.62 2.43 15.66
N PRO A 187 8.47 3.76 15.53
CA PRO A 187 8.13 4.62 16.66
C PRO A 187 6.68 4.41 17.12
N VAL A 188 5.79 3.94 16.24
CA VAL A 188 4.42 3.54 16.62
C VAL A 188 4.45 2.26 17.44
N ALA A 189 5.24 1.25 17.02
CA ALA A 189 5.40 0.03 17.78
C ALA A 189 5.92 0.33 19.19
N LYS A 190 7.00 1.11 19.26
CA LYS A 190 7.63 1.55 20.51
C LYS A 190 6.66 2.30 21.43
N ALA A 191 5.91 3.27 20.90
CA ALA A 191 4.94 4.03 21.67
C ALA A 191 3.79 3.18 22.22
N LEU A 192 3.45 2.09 21.55
CA LEU A 192 2.40 1.14 21.95
C LEU A 192 2.94 -0.07 22.76
N GLY A 193 4.22 -0.06 23.14
CA GLY A 193 4.83 -1.09 23.98
C GLY A 193 5.40 -2.30 23.24
N GLY A 194 5.56 -2.22 21.92
CA GLY A 194 6.25 -3.22 21.10
C GLY A 194 7.66 -2.76 20.70
N SER A 195 8.38 -3.59 19.94
CA SER A 195 9.68 -3.21 19.36
C SER A 195 9.92 -3.90 18.03
N GLY A 196 10.74 -3.31 17.17
CA GLY A 196 11.14 -3.89 15.90
C GLY A 196 10.89 -2.97 14.70
N PRO A 197 11.19 -3.46 13.48
CA PRO A 197 11.29 -2.61 12.30
C PRO A 197 9.92 -2.08 11.84
N GLY A 198 9.89 -0.88 11.27
CA GLY A 198 8.74 -0.31 10.56
C GLY A 198 8.89 -0.42 9.04
N GLU A 199 7.78 -0.26 8.30
CA GLU A 199 7.79 -0.40 6.83
C GLU A 199 8.39 0.82 6.12
N GLY A 200 8.10 2.03 6.61
CA GLY A 200 8.54 3.26 5.99
C GLY A 200 7.67 4.47 6.32
N ILE A 201 7.56 5.41 5.39
CA ILE A 201 6.88 6.69 5.59
C ILE A 201 5.93 6.96 4.42
N VAL A 202 4.72 7.43 4.74
CA VAL A 202 3.79 8.03 3.77
C VAL A 202 3.98 9.55 3.84
N TRP A 203 4.33 10.16 2.70
CA TRP A 203 4.52 11.58 2.54
C TRP A 203 3.31 12.19 1.87
N THR A 204 2.61 13.07 2.59
CA THR A 204 1.45 13.80 2.09
C THR A 204 1.81 15.26 1.92
N MET A 205 1.56 15.80 0.72
CA MET A 205 1.76 17.22 0.46
C MET A 205 0.81 18.04 1.35
N LEU A 206 1.36 18.93 2.14
CA LEU A 206 0.61 19.94 2.86
C LEU A 206 0.29 21.06 1.89
N VAL A 207 -0.99 21.13 1.54
CA VAL A 207 -1.47 22.00 0.49
C VAL A 207 -1.69 23.41 1.06
N PRO A 208 -1.08 24.48 0.51
CA PRO A 208 -1.62 25.84 0.66
C PRO A 208 -2.76 26.12 -0.35
N ILE A 209 -2.99 25.22 -1.31
CA ILE A 209 -3.86 25.42 -2.46
C ILE A 209 -5.33 25.05 -2.13
N ARG A 210 -6.11 26.08 -1.76
CA ARG A 210 -7.56 26.03 -1.47
C ARG A 210 -8.43 25.32 -2.53
N HIS A 211 -7.90 25.01 -3.71
CA HIS A 211 -8.62 24.41 -4.84
C HIS A 211 -8.33 22.91 -5.07
N HIS A 212 -7.51 22.26 -4.22
CA HIS A 212 -7.03 20.89 -4.48
C HIS A 212 -7.33 19.87 -3.39
N ASN A 213 -8.11 20.20 -2.36
CA ASN A 213 -8.47 19.24 -1.30
C ASN A 213 -9.26 18.02 -1.82
N ARG A 214 -9.74 18.03 -3.07
CA ARG A 214 -10.35 16.85 -3.71
C ARG A 214 -9.35 15.74 -4.04
N ARG A 215 -8.04 16.00 -3.97
CA ARG A 215 -6.98 15.02 -4.22
C ARG A 215 -5.92 15.08 -3.13
N ILE A 216 -5.54 13.92 -2.61
CA ILE A 216 -4.31 13.78 -1.82
C ILE A 216 -3.17 13.58 -2.79
N LEU A 217 -2.21 14.49 -2.79
CA LEU A 217 -0.92 14.25 -3.43
C LEU A 217 0.02 13.70 -2.37
N GLY A 218 0.51 12.49 -2.62
CA GLY A 218 1.45 11.85 -1.73
C GLY A 218 2.17 10.70 -2.39
N PHE A 219 3.23 10.29 -1.74
CA PHE A 219 4.06 9.15 -2.13
C PHE A 219 4.56 8.45 -0.87
N LYS A 220 5.23 7.31 -1.04
CA LYS A 220 5.74 6.51 0.07
C LYS A 220 7.23 6.25 -0.13
N THR A 221 8.01 6.35 0.93
CA THR A 221 9.36 5.80 1.01
C THR A 221 9.30 4.57 1.89
N LYS A 222 10.02 3.51 1.52
CA LYS A 222 10.00 2.23 2.21
C LYS A 222 11.41 1.75 2.49
N ASP A 223 11.57 1.07 3.61
CA ASP A 223 12.78 0.30 3.87
C ASP A 223 12.90 -0.82 2.83
N GLU A 224 14.15 -1.15 2.45
CA GLU A 224 14.46 -2.06 1.34
C GLU A 224 13.79 -3.44 1.47
N ARG A 225 13.58 -3.91 2.71
CA ARG A 225 12.94 -5.21 3.01
C ARG A 225 11.47 -5.25 2.61
N PHE A 226 10.83 -4.11 2.36
CA PHE A 226 9.41 -3.98 2.05
C PHE A 226 9.11 -3.50 0.63
N LEU A 227 10.13 -3.40 -0.22
CA LEU A 227 9.99 -3.13 -1.65
C LEU A 227 9.40 -4.35 -2.38
N GLY A 228 8.69 -4.15 -3.49
CA GLY A 228 8.21 -5.27 -4.32
C GLY A 228 9.35 -6.09 -4.91
N THR A 229 10.50 -5.44 -5.11
CA THR A 229 11.77 -6.02 -5.59
C THR A 229 12.63 -6.58 -4.46
N ALA A 230 12.14 -6.56 -3.21
CA ALA A 230 12.87 -7.15 -2.09
C ALA A 230 13.11 -8.64 -2.33
N TYR A 231 14.30 -9.11 -1.93
CA TYR A 231 14.78 -10.49 -2.10
C TYR A 231 14.95 -10.94 -3.56
N ALA A 232 14.83 -10.02 -4.53
CA ALA A 232 15.23 -10.31 -5.89
C ALA A 232 16.76 -10.54 -6.00
N PRO A 233 17.22 -11.37 -6.94
CA PRO A 233 18.64 -11.48 -7.25
C PRO A 233 19.22 -10.10 -7.59
N ARG A 234 20.32 -9.71 -6.95
CA ARG A 234 21.00 -8.46 -7.29
C ARG A 234 21.54 -8.57 -8.71
N ILE A 235 21.00 -7.80 -9.65
CA ILE A 235 21.62 -7.64 -10.96
C ILE A 235 22.90 -6.81 -10.74
N PRO A 236 24.09 -7.29 -11.17
CA PRO A 236 25.30 -6.47 -11.18
C PRO A 236 25.04 -5.18 -11.99
N PRO A 237 25.67 -4.04 -11.65
CA PRO A 237 25.58 -2.84 -12.48
C PRO A 237 25.94 -3.22 -13.93
N GLN A 238 25.07 -2.89 -14.88
CA GLN A 238 25.31 -3.18 -16.28
C GLN A 238 26.55 -2.40 -16.74
N THR A 239 27.69 -3.07 -16.81
CA THR A 239 28.82 -2.60 -17.63
C THR A 239 28.32 -2.48 -19.07
N PRO A 240 28.63 -1.39 -19.81
CA PRO A 240 28.22 -1.30 -21.21
C PRO A 240 28.89 -2.43 -21.99
N VAL A 241 28.13 -3.46 -22.34
CA VAL A 241 28.68 -4.65 -23.00
C VAL A 241 28.90 -4.32 -24.47
N ALA A 242 30.17 -4.22 -24.86
CA ALA A 242 30.57 -4.28 -26.26
C ALA A 242 30.17 -5.65 -26.83
N ASN A 243 29.52 -5.65 -27.99
CA ASN A 243 29.04 -6.83 -28.72
C ASN A 243 30.03 -7.99 -28.68
N THR A 244 29.65 -9.09 -28.02
CA THR A 244 30.27 -10.40 -28.29
C THR A 244 29.22 -11.51 -28.16
N MET A 245 29.29 -12.46 -29.10
CA MET A 245 28.27 -13.47 -29.37
C MET A 245 28.32 -14.67 -28.41
N ILE A 246 27.12 -15.04 -27.94
CA ILE A 246 26.54 -16.35 -27.57
C ILE A 246 27.50 -17.50 -27.18
N ALA A 247 27.40 -17.93 -25.91
CA ALA A 247 27.37 -19.34 -25.51
C ALA A 247 26.66 -19.52 -24.13
N GLU A 248 25.72 -20.47 -24.10
CA GLU A 248 25.14 -21.23 -22.96
C GLU A 248 24.38 -20.47 -21.84
N GLU A 249 23.10 -20.82 -21.69
CA GLU A 249 22.11 -20.31 -20.71
C GLU A 249 21.99 -18.77 -20.60
N SER A 250 21.70 -18.13 -21.73
CA SER A 250 21.63 -16.66 -21.84
C SER A 250 20.43 -16.06 -21.09
N ASN A 251 20.64 -15.54 -19.89
CA ASN A 251 19.77 -14.50 -19.32
C ASN A 251 19.72 -13.33 -20.30
N THR A 252 18.56 -13.09 -20.91
CA THR A 252 18.37 -11.86 -21.70
C THR A 252 18.22 -10.66 -20.76
N PRO A 253 18.45 -9.41 -21.20
CA PRO A 253 18.14 -8.22 -20.38
C PRO A 253 16.69 -8.20 -19.87
N VAL A 254 15.79 -8.90 -20.56
CA VAL A 254 14.40 -9.10 -20.11
C VAL A 254 14.32 -10.07 -18.94
N ASP A 255 15.10 -11.16 -18.95
CA ASP A 255 15.15 -12.11 -17.84
C ASP A 255 15.71 -11.48 -16.57
N ASP A 256 16.77 -10.69 -16.71
CA ASP A 256 17.33 -9.92 -15.59
C ASP A 256 16.28 -8.96 -15.02
N PHE A 257 15.63 -8.16 -15.87
CA PHE A 257 14.54 -7.28 -15.43
C PHE A 257 13.41 -8.03 -14.73
N VAL A 258 12.95 -9.15 -15.29
CA VAL A 258 11.85 -9.93 -14.70
C VAL A 258 12.24 -10.49 -13.33
N ASN A 259 13.47 -10.98 -13.18
CA ASN A 259 13.99 -11.47 -11.90
C ASN A 259 14.11 -10.35 -10.85
N TYR A 260 14.53 -9.16 -11.26
CA TYR A 260 14.56 -7.97 -10.39
C TYR A 260 13.16 -7.50 -10.00
N ALA A 261 12.29 -7.33 -11.00
CA ALA A 261 10.99 -6.74 -10.82
C ALA A 261 10.10 -7.66 -9.99
N VAL A 262 10.09 -8.95 -10.26
CA VAL A 262 9.20 -9.92 -9.60
C VAL A 262 9.90 -10.51 -8.37
N GLY A 263 10.26 -9.65 -7.42
CA GLY A 263 10.79 -10.06 -6.12
C GLY A 263 9.78 -10.88 -5.32
N GLU A 264 10.28 -11.69 -4.38
CA GLU A 264 9.45 -12.60 -3.58
C GLU A 264 8.35 -11.86 -2.82
N ARG A 265 8.65 -10.66 -2.31
CA ARG A 265 7.67 -9.83 -1.62
C ARG A 265 6.47 -9.49 -2.50
N ARG A 266 6.66 -9.21 -3.80
CA ARG A 266 5.54 -8.94 -4.73
C ARG A 266 4.66 -10.16 -4.92
N LEU A 267 5.25 -11.36 -4.95
CA LEU A 267 4.51 -12.62 -5.05
C LEU A 267 3.68 -12.87 -3.79
N GLU A 268 4.23 -12.63 -2.61
CA GLU A 268 3.49 -12.70 -1.34
C GLU A 268 2.30 -11.73 -1.31
N GLN A 269 2.47 -10.49 -1.79
CA GLN A 269 1.35 -9.52 -1.90
C GLN A 269 0.24 -10.03 -2.82
N GLY A 270 0.60 -10.77 -3.88
CA GLY A 270 -0.39 -11.42 -4.73
C GLY A 270 -1.21 -12.48 -4.00
N VAL A 271 -0.57 -13.24 -3.09
CA VAL A 271 -1.27 -14.19 -2.22
C VAL A 271 -2.17 -13.46 -1.22
N GLU A 272 -1.67 -12.38 -0.58
CA GLU A 272 -2.47 -11.52 0.31
C GLU A 272 -3.74 -11.02 -0.38
N TYR A 273 -3.62 -10.55 -1.63
CA TYR A 273 -4.77 -10.14 -2.44
C TYR A 273 -5.76 -11.28 -2.70
N MET A 274 -5.26 -12.49 -3.03
CA MET A 274 -6.15 -13.63 -3.24
C MET A 274 -6.94 -13.95 -1.98
N MET A 275 -6.30 -13.91 -0.81
CA MET A 275 -6.96 -14.12 0.48
C MET A 275 -7.98 -13.03 0.78
N GLU A 276 -7.63 -11.75 0.59
CA GLU A 276 -8.56 -10.62 0.76
C GLU A 276 -9.81 -10.79 -0.09
N MET A 277 -9.65 -11.24 -1.34
CA MET A 277 -10.76 -11.46 -2.27
C MET A 277 -11.51 -12.78 -2.06
N GLY A 278 -11.13 -13.60 -1.06
CA GLY A 278 -11.72 -14.91 -0.83
C GLY A 278 -11.49 -15.90 -1.97
N ILE A 279 -10.46 -15.68 -2.79
CA ILE A 279 -10.10 -16.57 -3.90
C ILE A 279 -9.30 -17.73 -3.33
N PRO A 280 -9.76 -18.99 -3.47
CA PRO A 280 -9.04 -20.14 -2.94
C PRO A 280 -7.62 -20.26 -3.52
N LEU A 281 -6.64 -20.49 -2.65
CA LEU A 281 -5.24 -20.73 -3.05
C LEU A 281 -5.12 -22.14 -3.64
N LYS A 282 -5.37 -22.25 -4.95
CA LYS A 282 -5.35 -23.50 -5.73
C LYS A 282 -4.81 -23.22 -7.13
N MET A 283 -4.20 -24.22 -7.77
CA MET A 283 -3.66 -24.08 -9.13
C MET A 283 -4.69 -23.68 -10.18
N GLU A 284 -5.96 -24.04 -9.99
CA GLU A 284 -7.08 -23.57 -10.82
C GLU A 284 -7.18 -22.03 -10.89
N ASN A 285 -6.72 -21.34 -9.84
CA ASN A 285 -6.75 -19.88 -9.74
C ASN A 285 -5.41 -19.21 -10.11
N VAL A 286 -4.41 -19.94 -10.62
CA VAL A 286 -3.10 -19.38 -10.97
C VAL A 286 -3.18 -18.22 -11.96
N ASN A 287 -4.13 -18.26 -12.90
CA ASN A 287 -4.34 -17.18 -13.86
C ASN A 287 -4.79 -15.87 -13.20
N ARG A 288 -5.51 -15.94 -12.08
CA ARG A 288 -5.90 -14.76 -11.31
C ARG A 288 -4.69 -14.18 -10.57
N PHE A 289 -3.89 -15.05 -9.95
CA PHE A 289 -2.63 -14.68 -9.31
C PHE A 289 -1.66 -14.00 -10.30
N ASN A 290 -1.36 -14.66 -11.41
CA ASN A 290 -0.46 -14.14 -12.44
C ASN A 290 -0.93 -12.79 -12.97
N ARG A 291 -2.24 -12.63 -13.22
CA ARG A 291 -2.79 -11.36 -13.69
C ARG A 291 -2.57 -10.24 -12.66
N TRP A 292 -2.74 -10.53 -11.37
CA TRP A 292 -2.46 -9.56 -10.33
C TRP A 292 -0.98 -9.17 -10.32
N VAL A 293 -0.06 -10.14 -10.32
CA VAL A 293 1.40 -9.89 -10.30
C VAL A 293 1.87 -9.11 -11.52
N ILE A 294 1.36 -9.44 -12.71
CA ILE A 294 1.64 -8.70 -13.94
C ILE A 294 1.18 -7.25 -13.78
N ASN A 295 -0.08 -7.02 -13.39
CA ASN A 295 -0.62 -5.67 -13.28
C ASN A 295 0.11 -4.83 -12.23
N ASP A 296 0.49 -5.44 -11.10
CA ASP A 296 1.26 -4.76 -10.05
C ASP A 296 2.67 -4.40 -10.54
N THR A 297 3.35 -5.35 -11.20
CA THR A 297 4.69 -5.11 -11.80
C THR A 297 4.65 -4.00 -12.84
N LEU A 298 3.65 -4.02 -13.74
CA LEU A 298 3.48 -2.97 -14.74
C LEU A 298 3.24 -1.60 -14.10
N LYS A 299 2.56 -1.56 -12.95
CA LYS A 299 2.25 -0.31 -12.26
C LYS A 299 3.50 0.28 -11.58
N GLU A 300 4.30 -0.55 -10.93
CA GLU A 300 5.47 -0.10 -10.17
C GLU A 300 6.72 0.12 -11.06
N GLU A 301 6.94 -0.73 -12.07
CA GLU A 301 8.19 -0.76 -12.85
C GLU A 301 8.04 -0.25 -14.30
N SER A 302 6.93 0.39 -14.65
CA SER A 302 6.65 0.82 -16.03
C SER A 302 7.73 1.71 -16.64
N GLU A 303 8.42 2.55 -15.85
CA GLU A 303 9.51 3.40 -16.36
C GLU A 303 10.72 2.56 -16.78
N GLN A 304 11.19 1.64 -15.92
CA GLN A 304 12.30 0.75 -16.24
C GLN A 304 12.00 -0.17 -17.44
N MET A 305 10.74 -0.56 -17.60
CA MET A 305 10.30 -1.35 -18.76
C MET A 305 10.45 -0.62 -20.10
N LYS A 306 10.37 0.72 -20.12
CA LYS A 306 10.52 1.49 -21.37
C LYS A 306 11.94 1.38 -21.93
N ASP A 307 12.92 1.21 -21.06
CA ASP A 307 14.34 1.17 -21.44
C ASP A 307 14.73 -0.16 -22.10
N LEU A 308 13.96 -1.23 -21.86
CA LEU A 308 14.23 -2.56 -22.41
C LEU A 308 14.00 -2.66 -23.93
N LYS A 309 13.27 -1.71 -24.54
CA LYS A 309 12.94 -1.70 -25.98
C LYS A 309 12.34 -3.03 -26.50
N VAL A 310 11.67 -3.79 -25.63
CA VAL A 310 10.99 -5.05 -25.96
C VAL A 310 9.47 -4.86 -25.93
N HIS A 311 8.75 -5.61 -26.74
CA HIS A 311 7.29 -5.57 -26.77
C HIS A 311 6.70 -5.94 -25.39
N PRO A 312 5.83 -5.11 -24.78
CA PRO A 312 5.33 -5.32 -23.42
C PRO A 312 4.69 -6.69 -23.18
N THR A 313 3.99 -7.24 -24.18
CA THR A 313 3.37 -8.57 -24.08
C THR A 313 4.38 -9.68 -23.80
N PHE A 314 5.59 -9.59 -24.36
CA PHE A 314 6.62 -10.60 -24.11
C PHE A 314 7.11 -10.56 -22.66
N ILE A 315 7.26 -9.35 -22.11
CA ILE A 315 7.62 -9.14 -20.70
C ILE A 315 6.52 -9.69 -19.79
N CYS A 316 5.24 -9.40 -20.08
CA CYS A 316 4.10 -9.91 -19.31
C CYS A 316 4.04 -11.45 -19.30
N VAL A 317 4.37 -12.11 -20.42
CA VAL A 317 4.43 -13.58 -20.49
C VAL A 317 5.51 -14.12 -19.56
N LYS A 318 6.72 -13.54 -19.58
CA LYS A 318 7.82 -13.96 -18.70
C LYS A 318 7.49 -13.74 -17.22
N ILE A 319 6.90 -12.60 -16.86
CA ILE A 319 6.41 -12.32 -15.49
C ILE A 319 5.39 -13.39 -15.06
N GLY A 320 4.39 -13.66 -15.89
CA GLY A 320 3.35 -14.64 -15.60
C GLY A 320 3.89 -16.05 -15.41
N ASN A 321 4.87 -16.46 -16.23
CA ASN A 321 5.52 -17.77 -16.11
C ASN A 321 6.29 -17.89 -14.78
N LEU A 322 7.11 -16.89 -14.44
CA LEU A 322 7.85 -16.86 -13.17
C LEU A 322 6.90 -16.92 -11.97
N ALA A 323 5.87 -16.06 -11.97
CA ALA A 323 4.86 -16.03 -10.92
C ALA A 323 4.13 -17.36 -10.77
N GLY A 324 3.73 -18.00 -11.88
CA GLY A 324 3.05 -19.29 -11.86
C GLY A 324 3.91 -20.41 -11.29
N VAL A 325 5.19 -20.46 -11.66
CA VAL A 325 6.15 -21.44 -11.12
C VAL A 325 6.34 -21.25 -9.61
N TRP A 326 6.47 -20.00 -9.15
CA TRP A 326 6.58 -19.72 -7.72
C TRP A 326 5.30 -20.10 -6.97
N PHE A 327 4.12 -19.80 -7.52
CA PHE A 327 2.84 -20.11 -6.87
C PHE A 327 2.63 -21.61 -6.69
N ASP A 328 2.99 -22.42 -7.69
CA ASP A 328 2.96 -23.89 -7.58
C ASP A 328 3.85 -24.40 -6.43
N LYS A 329 5.08 -23.88 -6.32
CA LYS A 329 6.00 -24.20 -5.22
C LYS A 329 5.43 -23.78 -3.86
N TYR A 330 4.85 -22.58 -3.79
CA TYR A 330 4.20 -22.06 -2.59
C TYR A 330 3.07 -22.98 -2.12
N LEU A 331 2.18 -23.41 -3.03
CA LEU A 331 1.10 -24.34 -2.70
C LEU A 331 1.61 -25.70 -2.21
N LYS A 332 2.67 -26.24 -2.83
CA LYS A 332 3.32 -27.49 -2.38
C LYS A 332 3.90 -27.35 -0.97
N SER A 333 4.49 -26.20 -0.64
CA SER A 333 5.04 -25.92 0.69
C SER A 333 3.96 -25.89 1.78
N LEU A 334 2.79 -25.33 1.48
CA LEU A 334 1.65 -25.32 2.40
C LEU A 334 1.13 -26.73 2.69
N GLN A 335 1.08 -27.59 1.67
CA GLN A 335 0.65 -28.99 1.83
C GLN A 335 1.64 -29.82 2.64
N ALA A 336 2.94 -29.54 2.51
CA ALA A 336 3.98 -30.18 3.31
C ALA A 336 3.94 -29.74 4.79
N GLY A 337 3.76 -28.44 5.05
CA GLY A 337 3.66 -27.90 6.42
C GLY A 337 2.38 -28.33 7.15
N GLY A 338 1.26 -28.49 6.43
CA GLY A 338 0.01 -28.99 7.00
C GLY A 338 0.08 -30.44 7.49
N LYS A 339 0.96 -31.27 6.91
CA LYS A 339 1.19 -32.66 7.35
C LYS A 339 2.05 -32.78 8.61
N GLN A 340 2.92 -31.80 8.88
CA GLN A 340 3.77 -31.80 10.08
C GLN A 340 3.07 -31.29 11.35
N SER A 341 1.93 -30.61 11.23
CA SER A 341 1.13 -30.15 12.39
C SER A 341 0.04 -31.16 12.82
N GLN A 342 0.00 -32.35 12.21
CA GLN A 342 -0.94 -33.44 12.52
C GLN A 342 -0.25 -34.72 13.03
N MET A 343 1.05 -34.66 13.31
CA MET A 343 1.79 -35.61 14.16
C MET A 343 2.22 -34.88 15.42
#